data_AF-A0A7W8KEQ0-F1
#
_entry.id   AF-A0A7W8KEQ0-F1
#
_cell.length_a   1.000
_cell.length_b   1.000
_cell.length_c   1.000
_cell.angle_alpha   90.00
_cell.angle_beta   90.00
_cell.angle_gamma   90.00
#
_symmetry.space_group_name_H-M   'P 1'
#
loop_
_entity.id
_entity.type
_entity.pdbx_description
1 polymer ?
#
loop_
_entity_poly.entity_id
_entity_poly.type
_entity_poly.pdbx_seq_one_letter_code
_entity_poly.pdbx_strand_id
1 'polypeptide(L)'
;MTPAAALSALVRSGAALLVLALPAAQAVTPAGYYPFAAGTRWSYSSGEQQVVGPAVVHRGVTVTPVSHQYGSTTYTQDLLELRADGSVWLRGVNASGRLTWFTSPLTVYPPGPLRPGMTWSSANGSVSLRARVTGTSAVTLSAGTFNALTIRTDMTQAGRVSTQTTYFVPTLGVVRYQTADGSVIDLQR
;
A
#
# COMPACT_ATOMS: atom_id res chain seq x y z
N MET A 1 -33.11 17.61 76.69
CA MET A 1 -32.38 18.42 75.68
C MET A 1 -31.35 17.52 75.02
N THR A 2 -31.10 17.69 73.73
CA THR A 2 -30.05 17.00 72.91
C THR A 2 -28.67 17.62 73.15
N PRO A 3 -27.53 17.07 72.66
CA PRO A 3 -27.32 15.91 71.77
C PRO A 3 -26.91 14.65 72.59
N ALA A 4 -26.18 13.60 72.16
CA ALA A 4 -25.40 13.36 70.94
C ALA A 4 -25.41 11.87 70.48
N ALA A 5 -24.27 11.37 69.96
CA ALA A 5 -24.15 10.22 69.07
C ALA A 5 -22.84 9.41 69.25
N ALA A 6 -22.84 8.16 68.81
CA ALA A 6 -21.64 7.36 68.46
C ALA A 6 -22.01 6.30 67.40
N LEU A 7 -21.05 5.88 66.56
CA LEU A 7 -21.25 4.92 65.45
C LEU A 7 -20.68 3.53 65.77
N SER A 8 -21.29 2.48 65.23
CA SER A 8 -20.66 1.29 64.60
C SER A 8 -21.72 0.25 64.21
N ALA A 9 -21.59 -0.55 63.15
CA ALA A 9 -20.79 -0.45 61.93
C ALA A 9 -21.43 -1.38 60.87
N LEU A 10 -21.29 -1.10 59.57
CA LEU A 10 -21.77 -2.01 58.52
C LEU A 10 -20.73 -2.19 57.41
N VAL A 11 -20.21 -3.42 57.28
CA VAL A 11 -19.25 -3.79 56.25
C VAL A 11 -19.96 -3.81 54.89
N ARG A 12 -19.42 -3.09 53.90
CA ARG A 12 -19.85 -3.18 52.50
C ARG A 12 -18.85 -4.01 51.70
N SER A 13 -19.28 -5.20 51.26
CA SER A 13 -18.51 -6.04 50.34
C SER A 13 -18.35 -5.34 48.99
N GLY A 14 -17.12 -5.01 48.61
CA GLY A 14 -16.80 -4.44 47.31
C GLY A 14 -16.74 -5.52 46.22
N ALA A 15 -17.56 -5.39 45.17
CA ALA A 15 -17.45 -6.23 43.98
C ALA A 15 -16.25 -5.76 43.13
N ALA A 16 -15.27 -6.63 42.92
CA ALA A 16 -14.10 -6.32 42.11
C ALA A 16 -14.44 -6.43 40.60
N LEU A 17 -14.41 -5.29 39.89
CA LEU A 17 -14.55 -5.27 38.43
C LEU A 17 -13.24 -5.72 37.78
N LEU A 18 -13.22 -6.94 37.22
CA LEU A 18 -12.06 -7.44 36.48
C LEU A 18 -12.05 -6.88 35.05
N VAL A 19 -11.37 -5.75 34.86
CA VAL A 19 -11.21 -5.13 33.53
C VAL A 19 -10.22 -5.95 32.69
N LEU A 20 -10.74 -6.69 31.71
CA LEU A 20 -9.93 -7.37 30.70
C LEU A 20 -9.27 -6.33 29.78
N ALA A 21 -7.99 -6.05 30.03
CA ALA A 21 -7.17 -5.18 29.18
C ALA A 21 -6.89 -5.86 27.83
N LEU A 22 -7.73 -5.59 26.84
CA LEU A 22 -7.47 -5.95 25.45
C LEU A 22 -6.15 -5.27 24.99
N PRO A 23 -5.20 -6.00 24.38
CA PRO A 23 -4.00 -5.38 23.85
C PRO A 23 -4.39 -4.44 22.71
N ALA A 24 -4.07 -3.15 22.88
CA ALA A 24 -4.30 -2.16 21.83
C ALA A 24 -3.53 -2.57 20.57
N ALA A 25 -4.24 -2.71 19.44
CA ALA A 25 -3.63 -3.04 18.17
C ALA A 25 -2.64 -1.95 17.79
N GLN A 26 -1.33 -2.25 17.88
CA GLN A 26 -0.28 -1.29 17.59
C GLN A 26 -0.39 -0.86 16.12
N ALA A 27 -0.66 0.43 15.90
CA ALA A 27 -0.70 0.99 14.56
C ALA A 27 0.71 0.92 13.97
N VAL A 28 0.90 0.10 12.93
CA VAL A 28 2.11 0.10 12.11
C VAL A 28 2.36 1.53 11.64
N THR A 29 3.55 2.05 11.90
CA THR A 29 3.94 3.41 11.54
C THR A 29 3.86 3.62 10.03
N PRO A 30 3.64 4.86 9.54
CA PRO A 30 3.61 5.12 8.09
C PRO A 30 4.90 4.70 7.37
N ALA A 31 6.04 4.79 8.07
CA ALA A 31 7.33 4.30 7.61
C ALA A 31 7.30 2.77 7.40
N GLY A 32 7.46 2.34 6.15
CA GLY A 32 7.52 0.92 5.77
C GLY A 32 6.19 0.29 5.36
N TYR A 33 5.05 0.98 5.50
CA TYR A 33 3.75 0.45 5.06
C TYR A 33 3.76 0.10 3.55
N TYR A 34 4.42 0.93 2.73
CA TYR A 34 4.77 0.64 1.34
C TYR A 34 6.28 0.28 1.24
N PRO A 35 6.65 -0.88 0.66
CA PRO A 35 7.98 -1.50 0.82
C PRO A 35 9.10 -0.97 -0.11
N PHE A 36 9.08 0.31 -0.46
CA PHE A 36 10.00 0.92 -1.44
C PHE A 36 11.39 1.25 -0.87
N ALA A 37 11.96 0.34 -0.08
CA ALA A 37 13.36 0.40 0.33
C ALA A 37 14.30 -0.02 -0.82
N ALA A 38 15.45 0.65 -0.95
CA ALA A 38 16.43 0.31 -1.97
C ALA A 38 16.98 -1.12 -1.75
N GLY A 39 17.02 -1.92 -2.82
CA GLY A 39 17.41 -3.33 -2.77
C GLY A 39 16.25 -4.31 -2.53
N THR A 40 15.02 -3.84 -2.23
CA THR A 40 13.84 -4.72 -2.25
C THR A 40 13.61 -5.27 -3.66
N ARG A 41 13.24 -6.55 -3.76
CA ARG A 41 12.97 -7.24 -5.02
C ARG A 41 11.74 -8.13 -4.87
N TRP A 42 11.00 -8.29 -5.97
CA TRP A 42 9.94 -9.28 -6.13
C TRP A 42 10.18 -10.05 -7.42
N SER A 43 9.76 -11.31 -7.50
CA SER A 43 9.72 -12.09 -8.74
C SER A 43 8.36 -12.76 -8.89
N TYR A 44 7.78 -12.66 -10.09
CA TYR A 44 6.40 -13.07 -10.36
C TYR A 44 6.31 -14.18 -11.42
N SER A 45 5.18 -14.87 -11.46
CA SER A 45 4.92 -16.00 -12.37
C SER A 45 4.96 -15.67 -13.87
N SER A 46 4.93 -14.38 -14.25
CA SER A 46 5.18 -13.91 -15.61
C SER A 46 6.65 -14.00 -16.04
N GLY A 47 7.57 -14.24 -15.09
CA GLY A 47 9.02 -14.05 -15.28
C GLY A 47 9.49 -12.62 -14.99
N GLU A 48 8.59 -11.72 -14.59
CA GLU A 48 8.94 -10.36 -14.18
C GLU A 48 9.70 -10.36 -12.85
N GLN A 49 10.76 -9.58 -12.79
CA GLN A 49 11.39 -9.14 -11.55
C GLN A 49 11.19 -7.63 -11.39
N GLN A 50 10.62 -7.21 -10.27
CA GLN A 50 10.58 -5.81 -9.87
C GLN A 50 11.71 -5.55 -8.89
N VAL A 51 12.50 -4.50 -9.14
CA VAL A 51 13.71 -4.18 -8.36
C VAL A 51 13.72 -2.70 -7.98
N VAL A 52 13.72 -2.42 -6.68
CA VAL A 52 13.81 -1.06 -6.14
C VAL A 52 15.28 -0.63 -6.11
N GLY A 53 15.61 0.42 -6.87
CA GLY A 53 16.96 1.01 -6.87
C GLY A 53 17.18 2.02 -5.74
N PRO A 54 18.40 2.55 -5.59
CA PRO A 54 18.66 3.68 -4.70
C PRO A 54 17.90 4.92 -5.17
N ALA A 55 17.49 5.78 -4.22
CA ALA A 55 16.85 7.04 -4.55
C ALA A 55 17.82 7.98 -5.28
N VAL A 56 17.33 8.65 -6.32
CA VAL A 56 18.10 9.58 -7.17
C VAL A 56 17.36 10.91 -7.32
N VAL A 57 18.10 12.01 -7.49
CA VAL A 57 17.49 13.32 -7.78
C VAL A 57 17.32 13.48 -9.28
N HIS A 58 16.09 13.61 -9.75
CA HIS A 58 15.76 13.92 -11.15
C HIS A 58 14.90 15.17 -11.23
N ARG A 59 15.32 16.17 -12.03
CA ARG A 59 14.63 17.47 -12.17
C ARG A 59 14.34 18.16 -10.82
N GLY A 60 15.26 18.04 -9.86
CA GLY A 60 15.12 18.60 -8.51
C GLY A 60 14.21 17.81 -7.56
N VAL A 61 13.66 16.67 -7.99
CA VAL A 61 12.81 15.80 -7.17
C VAL A 61 13.56 14.50 -6.85
N THR A 62 13.61 14.11 -5.58
CA THR A 62 14.09 12.79 -5.17
C THR A 62 13.07 11.72 -5.54
N VAL A 63 13.46 10.77 -6.38
CA VAL A 63 12.63 9.65 -6.82
C VAL A 63 13.33 8.32 -6.57
N THR A 64 12.57 7.33 -6.12
CA THR A 64 12.99 5.93 -5.99
C THR A 64 12.59 5.19 -7.26
N PRO A 65 13.55 4.69 -8.06
CA PRO A 65 13.25 3.95 -9.28
C PRO A 65 12.86 2.50 -8.97
N VAL A 66 11.71 2.05 -9.50
CA VAL A 66 11.29 0.64 -9.50
C VAL A 66 11.43 0.11 -10.91
N SER A 67 12.35 -0.82 -11.11
CA SER A 67 12.71 -1.35 -12.44
C SER A 67 11.98 -2.67 -12.69
N HIS A 68 11.26 -2.76 -13.81
CA HIS A 68 10.53 -3.96 -14.25
C HIS A 68 11.40 -4.71 -15.27
N GLN A 69 11.82 -5.92 -14.91
CA GLN A 69 12.86 -6.66 -15.63
C GLN A 69 12.35 -8.04 -16.03
N TYR A 70 12.70 -8.49 -17.25
CA TYR A 70 12.53 -9.89 -17.65
C TYR A 70 13.91 -10.41 -18.05
N GLY A 71 14.38 -11.46 -17.36
CA GLY A 71 15.80 -11.84 -17.39
C GLY A 71 16.69 -10.72 -16.86
N SER A 72 17.66 -10.28 -17.66
CA SER A 72 18.56 -9.15 -17.39
C SER A 72 18.08 -7.81 -17.98
N THR A 73 17.01 -7.80 -18.79
CA THR A 73 16.55 -6.63 -19.53
C THR A 73 15.51 -5.86 -18.72
N THR A 74 15.76 -4.57 -18.45
CA THR A 74 14.75 -3.64 -17.92
C THR A 74 13.88 -3.11 -19.06
N TYR A 75 12.57 -3.31 -18.98
CA TYR A 75 11.60 -2.88 -20.01
C TYR A 75 11.00 -1.51 -19.67
N THR A 76 10.56 -1.35 -18.41
CA THR A 76 10.08 -0.09 -17.84
C THR A 76 10.73 0.18 -16.49
N GLN A 77 10.75 1.44 -16.10
CA GLN A 77 11.15 1.88 -14.77
C GLN A 77 10.22 3.02 -14.31
N ASP A 78 9.51 2.77 -13.22
CA ASP A 78 8.66 3.75 -12.56
C ASP A 78 9.50 4.62 -11.61
N LEU A 79 9.34 5.94 -11.69
CA LEU A 79 10.03 6.90 -10.84
C LEU A 79 9.07 7.38 -9.74
N LEU A 80 9.20 6.81 -8.55
CA LEU A 80 8.29 7.06 -7.42
C LEU A 80 8.84 8.14 -6.48
N GLU A 81 8.14 9.25 -6.32
CA GLU A 81 8.34 10.12 -5.17
C GLU A 81 7.67 9.51 -3.94
N LEU A 82 8.48 9.25 -2.91
CA LEU A 82 8.02 8.83 -1.58
C LEU A 82 7.92 10.10 -0.72
N ARG A 83 6.73 10.41 -0.20
CA ARG A 83 6.49 11.64 0.57
C ARG A 83 6.53 11.41 2.08
N ALA A 84 6.79 12.48 2.83
CA ALA A 84 6.87 12.47 4.30
C ALA A 84 5.54 12.15 4.99
N ASP A 85 4.40 12.28 4.29
CA ASP A 85 3.08 11.82 4.75
C ASP A 85 2.85 10.31 4.55
N GLY A 86 3.85 9.59 4.01
CA GLY A 86 3.77 8.17 3.69
C GLY A 86 3.06 7.86 2.36
N SER A 87 2.72 8.85 1.54
CA SER A 87 2.11 8.63 0.21
C SER A 87 3.15 8.38 -0.89
N VAL A 88 2.72 7.68 -1.95
CA VAL A 88 3.57 7.22 -3.05
C VAL A 88 3.04 7.75 -4.38
N TRP A 89 3.88 8.48 -5.11
CA TRP A 89 3.49 9.24 -6.29
C TRP A 89 4.39 8.96 -7.50
N LEU A 90 3.81 8.48 -8.59
CA LEU A 90 4.50 8.29 -9.86
C LEU A 90 4.82 9.66 -10.48
N ARG A 91 6.10 10.02 -10.52
CA ARG A 91 6.63 11.24 -11.17
C ARG A 91 6.99 11.03 -12.64
N GLY A 92 7.24 9.80 -13.04
CA GLY A 92 7.46 9.47 -14.44
C GLY A 92 7.63 7.99 -14.67
N VAL A 93 7.56 7.60 -15.94
CA VAL A 93 7.85 6.24 -16.41
C VAL A 93 8.91 6.35 -17.49
N ASN A 94 10.02 5.65 -17.32
CA ASN A 94 10.98 5.42 -18.38
C ASN A 94 10.63 4.08 -19.06
N ALA A 95 10.21 4.11 -20.31
CA ALA A 95 9.88 2.91 -21.09
C ALA A 95 10.73 2.88 -22.36
N SER A 96 11.47 1.79 -22.57
CA SER A 96 12.40 1.65 -23.71
C SER A 96 13.34 2.85 -23.91
N GLY A 97 13.84 3.43 -22.81
CA GLY A 97 14.72 4.62 -22.82
C GLY A 97 14.00 5.97 -22.96
N ARG A 98 12.69 5.98 -23.21
CA ARG A 98 11.88 7.20 -23.30
C ARG A 98 11.25 7.52 -21.95
N LEU A 99 11.76 8.56 -21.28
CA LEU A 99 11.15 9.11 -20.07
C LEU A 99 9.90 9.94 -20.41
N THR A 100 8.76 9.54 -19.87
CA THR A 100 7.57 10.37 -19.69
C THR A 100 7.58 10.94 -18.27
N TRP A 101 7.50 12.26 -18.11
CA TRP A 101 7.53 12.94 -16.80
C TRP A 101 6.23 13.67 -16.53
N PHE A 102 5.63 13.42 -15.38
CA PHE A 102 4.34 13.97 -14.97
C PHE A 102 4.55 15.23 -14.13
N THR A 103 4.16 16.38 -14.69
CA THR A 103 4.11 17.69 -14.01
C THR A 103 3.20 17.68 -12.79
N SER A 104 1.91 17.35 -13.00
CA SER A 104 1.01 16.85 -11.95
C SER A 104 1.24 15.35 -11.79
N PRO A 105 1.84 14.87 -10.69
CA PRO A 105 2.12 13.44 -10.50
C PRO A 105 0.86 12.61 -10.32
N LEU A 106 0.96 11.30 -10.59
CA LEU A 106 -0.13 10.35 -10.32
C LEU A 106 0.05 9.70 -8.94
N THR A 107 -1.01 9.67 -8.13
CA THR A 107 -1.01 9.04 -6.80
C THR A 107 -1.13 7.52 -6.97
N VAL A 108 -0.04 6.78 -6.77
CA VAL A 108 -0.07 5.31 -6.76
C VAL A 108 -0.79 4.85 -5.51
N TYR A 109 -0.36 5.36 -4.35
CA TYR A 109 -1.02 5.12 -3.07
C TYR A 109 -1.11 6.41 -2.23
N PRO A 110 -2.25 6.70 -1.58
CA PRO A 110 -2.37 7.77 -0.59
C PRO A 110 -1.64 7.40 0.72
N PRO A 111 -1.57 8.30 1.71
CA PRO A 111 -1.04 7.98 3.04
C PRO A 111 -1.64 6.68 3.59
N GLY A 112 -0.76 5.78 4.06
CA GLY A 112 -1.20 4.56 4.74
C GLY A 112 -1.80 4.85 6.13
N PRO A 113 -2.53 3.89 6.73
CA PRO A 113 -2.77 2.54 6.22
C PRO A 113 -4.14 2.39 5.53
N LEU A 114 -4.16 1.75 4.36
CA LEU A 114 -5.35 1.59 3.51
C LEU A 114 -6.46 0.73 4.15
N ARG A 115 -7.72 0.96 3.76
CA ARG A 115 -8.91 0.25 4.24
C ARG A 115 -9.92 -0.02 3.12
N PRO A 116 -10.69 -1.13 3.15
CA PRO A 116 -11.81 -1.36 2.25
C PRO A 116 -12.75 -0.15 2.15
N GLY A 117 -13.20 0.15 0.93
CA GLY A 117 -14.04 1.30 0.63
C GLY A 117 -13.27 2.58 0.25
N MET A 118 -12.02 2.75 0.69
CA MET A 118 -11.20 3.92 0.34
C MET A 118 -11.01 4.04 -1.18
N THR A 119 -11.07 5.27 -1.69
CA THR A 119 -10.87 5.64 -3.09
C THR A 119 -9.86 6.77 -3.22
N TRP A 120 -9.13 6.83 -4.33
CA TRP A 120 -8.33 7.99 -4.72
C TRP A 120 -8.28 8.13 -6.24
N SER A 121 -7.94 9.32 -6.72
CA SER A 121 -7.71 9.55 -8.15
C SER A 121 -6.77 10.72 -8.41
N SER A 122 -6.07 10.67 -9.53
CA SER A 122 -5.11 11.70 -9.98
C SER A 122 -5.07 11.74 -11.52
N ALA A 123 -4.54 12.83 -12.09
CA ALA A 123 -4.48 12.99 -13.55
C ALA A 123 -3.31 13.88 -14.01
N ASN A 124 -2.83 13.61 -15.22
CA ASN A 124 -1.87 14.41 -15.97
C ASN A 124 -2.28 14.44 -17.46
N GLY A 125 -2.81 15.56 -17.93
CA GLY A 125 -3.24 15.71 -19.33
C GLY A 125 -4.28 14.64 -19.73
N SER A 126 -3.93 13.81 -20.72
CA SER A 126 -4.76 12.71 -21.21
C SER A 126 -4.55 11.37 -20.46
N VAL A 127 -3.81 11.38 -19.34
CA VAL A 127 -3.62 10.25 -18.44
C VAL A 127 -4.37 10.49 -17.14
N SER A 128 -5.11 9.50 -16.65
CA SER A 128 -5.69 9.53 -15.30
C SER A 128 -5.63 8.16 -14.63
N LEU A 129 -5.59 8.16 -13.31
CA LEU A 129 -5.63 6.98 -12.46
C LEU A 129 -6.77 7.15 -11.46
N ARG A 130 -7.64 6.15 -11.34
CA ARG A 130 -8.63 6.01 -10.26
C ARG A 130 -8.43 4.65 -9.61
N ALA A 131 -8.35 4.60 -8.29
CA ALA A 131 -8.20 3.36 -7.55
C ALA A 131 -9.17 3.26 -6.37
N ARG A 132 -9.50 2.03 -5.99
CA ARG A 132 -10.38 1.69 -4.87
C ARG A 132 -9.93 0.42 -4.18
N VAL A 133 -9.84 0.43 -2.85
CA VAL A 133 -9.79 -0.81 -2.06
C VAL A 133 -11.18 -1.43 -2.10
N THR A 134 -11.35 -2.53 -2.82
CA THR A 134 -12.63 -3.22 -2.99
C THR A 134 -12.96 -4.12 -1.79
N GLY A 135 -11.94 -4.63 -1.09
CA GLY A 135 -12.10 -5.51 0.06
C GLY A 135 -10.76 -6.04 0.59
N THR A 136 -10.83 -7.16 1.30
CA THR A 136 -9.70 -8.03 1.58
C THR A 136 -9.91 -9.39 0.92
N SER A 137 -8.85 -10.18 0.74
CA SER A 137 -8.92 -11.54 0.21
C SER A 137 -7.79 -12.39 0.78
N ALA A 138 -8.12 -13.62 1.17
CA ALA A 138 -7.12 -14.65 1.43
C ALA A 138 -6.55 -15.12 0.08
N VAL A 139 -5.22 -15.12 -0.07
CA VAL A 139 -4.53 -15.53 -1.29
C VAL A 139 -3.45 -16.54 -0.92
N THR A 140 -3.57 -17.75 -1.45
CA THR A 140 -2.58 -18.83 -1.28
C THR A 140 -1.73 -18.94 -2.55
N LEU A 141 -0.41 -18.77 -2.41
CA LEU A 141 0.59 -18.74 -3.47
C LEU A 141 1.75 -19.69 -3.15
N SER A 142 2.66 -19.92 -4.10
CA SER A 142 3.92 -20.60 -3.81
C SER A 142 4.80 -19.83 -2.81
N ALA A 143 4.69 -18.50 -2.78
CA ALA A 143 5.35 -17.63 -1.80
C ALA A 143 4.71 -17.67 -0.39
N GLY A 144 3.58 -18.34 -0.20
CA GLY A 144 2.86 -18.44 1.08
C GLY A 144 1.39 -18.02 1.02
N THR A 145 0.76 -17.92 2.20
CA THR A 145 -0.66 -17.54 2.34
C THR A 145 -0.78 -16.16 2.97
N PHE A 146 -1.54 -15.27 2.32
CA PHE A 146 -1.62 -13.85 2.66
C PHE A 146 -3.06 -13.38 2.83
N ASN A 147 -3.29 -12.45 3.78
CA ASN A 147 -4.51 -11.65 3.83
C ASN A 147 -4.22 -10.30 3.14
N ALA A 148 -4.50 -10.23 1.84
CA ALA A 148 -4.23 -9.05 1.02
C ALA A 148 -5.42 -8.07 1.01
N LEU A 149 -5.13 -6.78 0.86
CA LEU A 149 -6.09 -5.77 0.44
C LEU A 149 -6.27 -5.85 -1.07
N THR A 150 -7.51 -6.00 -1.52
CA THR A 150 -7.83 -6.07 -2.95
C THR A 150 -8.06 -4.64 -3.44
N ILE A 151 -7.21 -4.17 -4.36
CA ILE A 151 -7.22 -2.79 -4.87
C ILE A 151 -7.44 -2.85 -6.39
N ARG A 152 -8.61 -2.38 -6.85
CA ARG A 152 -8.86 -2.15 -8.28
C ARG A 152 -8.31 -0.78 -8.68
N THR A 153 -7.56 -0.73 -9.77
CA THR A 153 -7.06 0.48 -10.40
C THR A 153 -7.53 0.52 -11.86
N ASP A 154 -8.23 1.60 -12.21
CA ASP A 154 -8.61 1.96 -13.56
C ASP A 154 -7.69 3.10 -14.04
N MET A 155 -6.87 2.82 -15.05
CA MET A 155 -5.98 3.80 -15.68
C MET A 155 -6.51 4.20 -17.05
N THR A 156 -6.78 5.49 -17.25
CA THR A 156 -7.11 6.03 -18.58
C THR A 156 -5.84 6.59 -19.22
N GLN A 157 -5.59 6.28 -20.48
CA GLN A 157 -4.54 6.89 -21.30
C GLN A 157 -5.06 7.15 -22.71
N ALA A 158 -5.04 8.41 -23.14
CA ALA A 158 -5.50 8.83 -24.47
C ALA A 158 -6.90 8.29 -24.84
N GLY A 159 -7.83 8.31 -23.87
CA GLY A 159 -9.21 7.83 -24.03
C GLY A 159 -9.42 6.32 -23.91
N ARG A 160 -8.35 5.51 -23.84
CA ARG A 160 -8.43 4.07 -23.56
C ARG A 160 -8.36 3.82 -22.06
N VAL A 161 -9.21 2.94 -21.53
CA VAL A 161 -9.18 2.52 -20.13
C VAL A 161 -8.56 1.13 -20.04
N SER A 162 -7.59 0.95 -19.13
CA SER A 162 -7.09 -0.33 -18.67
C SER A 162 -7.51 -0.53 -17.21
N THR A 163 -7.90 -1.75 -16.85
CA THR A 163 -8.27 -2.13 -15.48
C THR A 163 -7.33 -3.23 -15.00
N GLN A 164 -6.74 -3.03 -13.83
CA GLN A 164 -5.94 -4.01 -13.12
C GLN A 164 -6.40 -4.09 -11.66
N THR A 165 -6.56 -5.30 -11.14
CA THR A 165 -6.71 -5.55 -9.71
C THR A 165 -5.36 -5.98 -9.15
N THR A 166 -4.99 -5.43 -7.99
CA THR A 166 -3.81 -5.83 -7.24
C THR A 166 -4.20 -6.35 -5.87
N TYR A 167 -3.50 -7.37 -5.40
CA TYR A 167 -3.64 -7.92 -4.06
C TYR A 167 -2.43 -7.43 -3.27
N PHE A 168 -2.62 -6.39 -2.46
CA PHE A 168 -1.55 -5.69 -1.75
C PHE A 168 -1.48 -6.13 -0.28
N VAL A 169 -0.30 -6.53 0.18
CA VAL A 169 0.00 -6.86 1.57
C VAL A 169 0.89 -5.75 2.15
N PRO A 170 0.46 -5.07 3.23
CA PRO A 170 1.29 -4.07 3.91
C PRO A 170 2.69 -4.59 4.24
N THR A 171 3.70 -3.72 4.12
CA THR A 171 5.14 -4.02 4.29
C THR A 171 5.74 -5.13 3.40
N LEU A 172 4.95 -5.81 2.56
CA LEU A 172 5.43 -6.82 1.60
C LEU A 172 5.27 -6.37 0.14
N GLY A 173 4.17 -5.70 -0.22
CA GLY A 173 3.91 -5.21 -1.59
C GLY A 173 2.75 -5.93 -2.28
N VAL A 174 2.77 -5.97 -3.62
CA VAL A 174 1.75 -6.70 -4.38
C VAL A 174 2.11 -8.18 -4.41
N VAL A 175 1.22 -9.05 -3.94
CA VAL A 175 1.40 -10.52 -3.99
C VAL A 175 0.74 -11.17 -5.20
N ARG A 176 -0.25 -10.50 -5.82
CA ARG A 176 -0.87 -10.92 -7.08
C ARG A 176 -1.34 -9.70 -7.87
N TYR A 177 -1.12 -9.71 -9.17
CA TYR A 177 -1.84 -8.88 -10.14
C TYR A 177 -2.92 -9.71 -10.83
N GLN A 178 -4.02 -9.08 -11.21
CA GLN A 178 -5.06 -9.67 -12.05
C GLN A 178 -5.51 -8.63 -13.09
N THR A 179 -5.53 -9.02 -14.36
CA THR A 179 -5.98 -8.17 -15.47
C THR A 179 -7.48 -8.30 -15.73
N ALA A 180 -8.04 -7.40 -16.54
CA ALA A 180 -9.49 -7.31 -16.77
C ALA A 180 -10.13 -8.56 -17.43
N ASP A 181 -9.33 -9.38 -18.11
CA ASP A 181 -9.68 -10.68 -18.69
C ASP A 181 -9.71 -11.82 -17.65
N GLY A 182 -9.25 -11.57 -16.43
CA GLY A 182 -9.15 -12.53 -15.33
C GLY A 182 -7.78 -13.20 -15.19
N SER A 183 -6.85 -13.00 -16.13
CA SER A 183 -5.48 -13.57 -16.06
C SER A 183 -4.74 -13.08 -14.82
N VAL A 184 -3.96 -13.97 -14.18
CA VAL A 184 -3.26 -13.70 -12.91
C VAL A 184 -1.74 -13.82 -13.02
N ILE A 185 -1.04 -12.95 -12.30
CA ILE A 185 0.42 -12.92 -12.17
C ILE A 185 0.75 -12.91 -10.68
N ASP A 186 1.42 -13.96 -10.20
CA ASP A 186 1.54 -14.32 -8.80
C ASP A 186 2.97 -14.18 -8.28
N LEU A 187 3.13 -13.67 -7.06
CA LEU A 187 4.42 -13.59 -6.38
C LEU A 187 4.99 -14.99 -6.10
N GLN A 188 6.27 -15.16 -6.45
CA GLN A 188 7.04 -16.38 -6.23
C GLN A 188 8.09 -16.22 -5.12
N ARG A 189 8.68 -15.03 -5.01
CA ARG A 189 9.66 -14.62 -3.98
C ARG A 189 9.78 -13.09 -3.93
#